data_AF-A0A0K8VJS1-F1
#
_entry.id   AF-A0A0K8VJS1-F1
#
_cell.length_a   1.000
_cell.length_b   1.000
_cell.length_c   1.000
_cell.angle_alpha   90.00
_cell.angle_beta   90.00
_cell.angle_gamma   90.00
#
_symmetry.space_group_name_H-M   'P 1'
#
loop_
_entity.id
_entity.type
_entity.pdbx_description
1 polymer ?
#
loop_
_entity_poly.entity_id
_entity_poly.type
_entity_poly.pdbx_seq_one_letter_code
_entity_poly.pdbx_strand_id
1 'polypeptide(L)'
;SNDNLSFDVGLQEHSQGEACWWTVHPASKQRSEGEKVRVGDDLILVSVATERYLHTTKENEQSIVNASFHVTHWSVQPYGTGISRVKYVGYVFGGDVLRFFHGGDECLTIPSTWGREAGQNIVVYEGGSVMSQARSLWRLELARTKWTGGFINWYHPMRIRHITTGRYLGVNENNELVLVKKEEASIASTTFCLRQEKDDEKKVLEDKDLEVIGVPIIKYGDTTVIVQHCESSLWLSYKSYETKKKGVGKVEEKQAILHEEGKMDDCLDFSRSQEEESKTARVIRKCSSLFTQFIK
;
A
#
# COMPACT_ATOMS: atom_id res chain seq x y z
N SER A 1 23.26 14.30 11.98
CA SER A 1 24.59 13.75 11.70
C SER A 1 25.58 14.36 12.66
N ASN A 2 26.23 13.55 13.48
CA ASN A 2 27.37 13.93 14.32
C ASN A 2 28.68 13.96 13.50
N ASP A 3 28.65 13.45 12.27
CA ASP A 3 29.73 13.60 11.29
C ASP A 3 29.67 15.00 10.65
N ASN A 4 30.53 15.90 11.13
CA ASN A 4 30.65 17.27 10.61
C ASN A 4 31.13 17.33 9.14
N LEU A 5 31.64 16.22 8.61
CA LEU A 5 32.06 16.04 7.23
C LEU A 5 31.05 15.19 6.45
N SER A 6 29.79 15.16 6.87
CA SER A 6 28.69 14.59 6.09
C SER A 6 27.79 15.68 5.52
N PHE A 7 27.09 15.38 4.43
CA PHE A 7 26.01 16.22 3.91
C PHE A 7 24.68 15.47 4.07
N ASP A 8 23.62 16.19 4.43
CA ASP A 8 22.28 15.61 4.46
C ASP A 8 21.84 15.28 3.03
N VAL A 9 21.17 14.13 2.86
CA VAL A 9 20.63 13.68 1.58
C VAL A 9 19.13 13.96 1.55
N GLY A 10 18.66 14.60 0.49
CA GLY A 10 17.26 14.99 0.34
C GLY A 10 16.84 15.07 -1.13
N LEU A 11 15.56 15.40 -1.35
CA LEU A 11 14.98 15.60 -2.67
C LEU A 11 14.75 17.09 -2.92
N GLN A 12 14.93 17.52 -4.16
CA GLN A 12 14.63 18.87 -4.65
C GLN A 12 13.69 18.79 -5.86
N GLU A 13 13.00 19.88 -6.19
CA GLU A 13 12.00 19.90 -7.26
C GLU A 13 12.60 19.74 -8.66
N HIS A 14 13.82 20.23 -8.87
CA HIS A 14 14.48 20.20 -10.17
C HIS A 14 15.68 19.24 -10.20
N SER A 15 15.96 18.68 -11.38
CA SER A 15 17.13 17.83 -11.61
C SER A 15 18.32 18.60 -12.19
N GLN A 16 18.45 19.90 -11.90
CA GLN A 16 19.54 20.72 -12.42
C GLN A 16 20.86 20.48 -11.67
N GLY A 17 21.96 20.43 -12.41
CA GLY A 17 23.31 20.28 -11.86
C GLY A 17 23.65 18.85 -11.44
N GLU A 18 24.79 18.70 -10.76
CA GLU A 18 25.38 17.41 -10.39
C GLU A 18 24.82 16.84 -9.07
N ALA A 19 24.11 17.66 -8.30
CA ALA A 19 23.60 17.27 -6.97
C ALA A 19 22.57 16.13 -7.01
N CYS A 20 21.90 15.91 -8.14
CA CYS A 20 20.95 14.80 -8.34
C CYS A 20 21.60 13.52 -8.90
N TRP A 21 22.90 13.54 -9.21
CA TRP A 21 23.60 12.43 -9.86
C TRP A 21 24.40 11.58 -8.87
N TRP A 22 24.33 10.27 -9.09
CA TRP A 22 25.05 9.26 -8.33
C TRP A 22 25.70 8.27 -9.30
N THR A 23 26.99 8.00 -9.11
CA THR A 23 27.69 6.91 -9.82
C THR A 23 27.53 5.61 -9.06
N VAL A 24 27.43 4.51 -9.79
CA VAL A 24 27.20 3.17 -9.25
C VAL A 24 28.50 2.37 -9.36
N HIS A 25 28.98 1.86 -8.23
CA HIS A 25 30.20 1.08 -8.14
C HIS A 25 29.93 -0.32 -7.57
N PRO A 26 30.65 -1.35 -8.04
CA PRO A 26 30.53 -2.68 -7.45
C PRO A 26 31.06 -2.69 -6.02
N ALA A 27 30.31 -3.27 -5.08
CA ALA A 27 30.74 -3.38 -3.69
C ALA A 27 31.82 -4.46 -3.45
N SER A 28 32.03 -5.36 -4.43
CA SER A 28 32.98 -6.47 -4.29
C SER A 28 33.79 -6.69 -5.57
N LYS A 29 34.93 -7.38 -5.43
CA LYS A 29 35.80 -7.79 -6.55
C LYS A 29 35.20 -8.88 -7.45
N GLN A 30 34.00 -9.38 -7.16
CA GLN A 30 33.29 -10.34 -8.03
C GLN A 30 32.59 -9.68 -9.23
N ARG A 31 32.59 -8.35 -9.26
CA ARG A 31 32.03 -7.52 -10.32
C ARG A 31 33.07 -6.48 -10.72
N SER A 32 33.05 -6.10 -11.98
CA SER A 32 33.93 -5.09 -12.55
C SER A 32 33.12 -3.94 -13.15
N GLU A 33 33.75 -2.77 -13.27
CA GLU A 33 33.17 -1.66 -14.01
C GLU A 33 32.86 -2.07 -15.46
N GLY A 34 31.71 -1.64 -15.97
CA GLY A 34 31.22 -2.02 -17.30
C GLY A 34 30.39 -3.31 -17.34
N GLU A 35 30.35 -4.10 -16.26
CA GLU A 35 29.43 -5.24 -16.15
C GLU A 35 27.98 -4.80 -15.93
N LYS A 36 27.02 -5.63 -16.36
CA LYS A 36 25.60 -5.41 -16.08
C LYS A 36 25.31 -5.67 -14.60
N VAL A 37 24.72 -4.69 -13.91
CA VAL A 37 24.19 -4.85 -12.56
C VAL A 37 23.06 -5.89 -12.56
N ARG A 38 23.13 -6.85 -11.63
CA ARG A 38 22.14 -7.92 -11.47
C ARG A 38 21.23 -7.66 -10.26
N VAL A 39 20.06 -8.28 -10.27
CA VAL A 39 19.18 -8.30 -9.10
C VAL A 39 19.91 -8.98 -7.94
N GLY A 40 19.89 -8.35 -6.77
CA GLY A 40 20.59 -8.83 -5.58
C GLY A 40 22.07 -8.46 -5.52
N ASP A 41 22.63 -7.78 -6.53
CA ASP A 41 23.97 -7.21 -6.39
C ASP A 41 23.97 -6.11 -5.31
N ASP A 42 25.08 -6.05 -4.57
CA ASP A 42 25.37 -4.96 -3.64
C ASP A 42 26.16 -3.85 -4.35
N LEU A 43 25.71 -2.63 -4.15
CA LEU A 43 26.25 -1.44 -4.80
C LEU A 43 26.82 -0.45 -3.78
N ILE A 44 27.77 0.34 -4.26
CA ILE A 44 28.21 1.57 -3.62
C ILE A 44 27.72 2.73 -4.49
N LEU A 45 27.08 3.73 -3.87
CA LEU A 45 26.58 4.92 -4.54
C LEU A 45 27.46 6.11 -4.16
N VAL A 46 28.04 6.79 -5.15
CA VAL A 46 28.91 7.96 -4.94
C VAL A 46 28.27 9.19 -5.56
N SER A 47 28.02 10.22 -4.76
CA SER A 47 27.46 11.49 -5.22
C SER A 47 28.45 12.19 -6.16
N VAL A 48 27.98 12.65 -7.31
CA VAL A 48 28.84 13.38 -8.27
C VAL A 48 29.25 14.74 -7.69
N ALA A 49 28.30 15.48 -7.12
CA ALA A 49 28.56 16.83 -6.62
C ALA A 49 29.48 16.90 -5.38
N THR A 50 29.53 15.83 -4.58
CA THR A 50 30.25 15.86 -3.29
C THR A 50 31.36 14.82 -3.19
N GLU A 51 31.44 13.89 -4.15
CA GLU A 51 32.38 12.74 -4.14
C GLU A 51 32.29 11.89 -2.86
N ARG A 52 31.14 11.90 -2.21
CA ARG A 52 30.85 11.16 -0.98
C ARG A 52 29.92 9.98 -1.24
N TYR A 53 30.03 8.96 -0.40
CA TYR A 53 29.22 7.76 -0.46
C TYR A 53 27.85 7.99 0.16
N LEU A 54 26.80 7.41 -0.43
CA LEU A 54 25.52 7.26 0.25
C LEU A 54 25.72 6.32 1.43
N HIS A 55 25.57 6.85 2.62
CA HIS A 55 25.91 6.18 3.86
C HIS A 55 24.70 6.10 4.78
N THR A 56 24.59 4.99 5.51
CA THR A 56 23.64 4.87 6.63
C THR A 56 24.40 4.60 7.91
N THR A 57 24.02 5.30 8.98
CA THR A 57 24.57 5.13 10.31
C THR A 57 23.47 5.26 11.36
N LYS A 58 23.74 4.78 12.57
CA LYS A 58 22.82 4.88 13.70
C LYS A 58 23.31 5.96 14.65
N GLU A 59 22.51 7.00 14.83
CA GLU A 59 22.77 8.11 15.76
C GLU A 59 21.62 8.22 16.76
N ASN A 60 21.92 8.25 18.06
CA ASN A 60 20.91 8.38 19.12
C ASN A 60 19.73 7.39 18.95
N GLU A 61 20.05 6.12 18.68
CA GLU A 61 19.07 5.05 18.39
C GLU A 61 18.25 5.21 17.09
N GLN A 62 18.51 6.23 16.27
CA GLN A 62 17.85 6.44 14.98
C GLN A 62 18.78 6.15 13.82
N SER A 63 18.31 5.37 12.85
CA SER A 63 19.00 5.19 11.58
C SER A 63 18.84 6.44 10.71
N ILE A 64 19.96 7.06 10.35
CA ILE A 64 20.00 8.19 9.44
C ILE A 64 20.67 7.78 8.12
N VAL A 65 20.41 8.56 7.08
CA VAL A 65 21.04 8.43 5.76
C VAL A 65 21.63 9.78 5.36
N ASN A 66 22.91 9.79 5.01
CA ASN A 66 23.66 10.98 4.65
C ASN A 66 24.67 10.66 3.52
N ALA A 67 25.38 11.68 3.04
CA ALA A 67 26.53 11.53 2.16
C ALA A 67 27.81 11.73 2.98
N SER A 68 28.60 10.68 3.17
CA SER A 68 29.79 10.65 4.05
C SER A 68 30.98 9.96 3.35
N PHE A 69 32.16 9.99 3.98
CA PHE A 69 33.34 9.25 3.54
C PHE A 69 33.28 7.75 3.89
N HIS A 70 32.27 7.33 4.66
CA HIS A 70 32.07 5.93 5.00
C HIS A 70 31.23 5.20 3.95
N VAL A 71 31.71 4.03 3.54
CA VAL A 71 31.02 3.19 2.56
C VAL A 71 29.89 2.40 3.21
N THR A 72 28.74 2.34 2.54
CA THR A 72 27.63 1.44 2.86
C THR A 72 27.29 0.62 1.62
N HIS A 73 27.07 -0.68 1.80
CA HIS A 73 26.59 -1.55 0.73
C HIS A 73 25.06 -1.46 0.62
N TRP A 74 24.56 -1.19 -0.57
CA TRP A 74 23.14 -1.08 -0.88
C TRP A 74 22.69 -2.20 -1.80
N SER A 75 21.82 -3.08 -1.31
CA SER A 75 21.30 -4.19 -2.09
C SER A 75 20.21 -3.74 -3.07
N VAL A 76 20.30 -4.18 -4.33
CA VAL A 76 19.33 -3.86 -5.37
C VAL A 76 18.18 -4.86 -5.39
N GLN A 77 16.96 -4.36 -5.17
CA GLN A 77 15.74 -5.15 -5.26
C GLN A 77 14.75 -4.56 -6.27
N PRO A 78 14.20 -5.37 -7.20
CA PRO A 78 13.25 -4.88 -8.18
C PRO A 78 11.88 -4.60 -7.52
N TYR A 79 11.34 -3.41 -7.76
CA TYR A 79 9.97 -3.07 -7.36
C TYR A 79 8.93 -3.59 -8.37
N GLY A 80 9.19 -3.42 -9.66
CA GLY A 80 8.30 -3.77 -10.77
C GLY A 80 8.95 -3.35 -12.09
N THR A 81 8.24 -3.48 -13.22
CA THR A 81 8.76 -3.02 -14.52
C THR A 81 7.95 -1.85 -15.06
N GLY A 82 8.63 -0.76 -15.43
CA GLY A 82 8.00 0.39 -16.06
C GLY A 82 7.29 0.04 -17.37
N ILE A 83 7.90 -0.84 -18.17
CA ILE A 83 7.32 -1.32 -19.45
C ILE A 83 5.98 -2.02 -19.21
N SER A 84 5.85 -2.87 -18.18
CA SER A 84 4.57 -3.52 -17.90
C SER A 84 3.50 -2.52 -17.48
N ARG A 85 3.86 -1.51 -16.68
CA ARG A 85 2.89 -0.47 -16.27
C ARG A 85 2.36 0.34 -17.46
N VAL A 86 3.21 0.63 -18.45
CA VAL A 86 2.80 1.35 -19.68
C VAL A 86 2.00 0.45 -20.63
N LYS A 87 2.36 -0.83 -20.76
CA LYS A 87 1.67 -1.76 -21.66
C LYS A 87 0.31 -2.23 -21.12
N TYR A 88 0.20 -2.40 -19.81
CA TYR A 88 -0.97 -3.00 -19.16
C TYR A 88 -1.72 -2.00 -18.27
N VAL A 89 -1.96 -0.77 -18.78
CA VAL A 89 -2.58 0.33 -18.01
C VAL A 89 -3.97 0.02 -17.43
N GLY A 90 -4.70 -0.92 -18.03
CA GLY A 90 -6.01 -1.36 -17.55
C GLY A 90 -5.98 -2.41 -16.44
N TYR A 91 -4.80 -2.92 -16.07
CA TYR A 91 -4.65 -3.95 -15.06
C TYR A 91 -4.18 -3.40 -13.73
N VAL A 92 -4.50 -4.10 -12.65
CA VAL A 92 -4.21 -3.68 -11.29
C VAL A 92 -2.82 -4.13 -10.87
N PHE A 93 -2.02 -3.17 -10.40
CA PHE A 93 -0.68 -3.42 -9.87
C PHE A 93 -0.62 -3.19 -8.36
N GLY A 94 0.30 -3.88 -7.71
CA GLY A 94 0.74 -3.54 -6.36
C GLY A 94 1.22 -2.09 -6.28
N GLY A 95 0.85 -1.43 -5.20
CA GLY A 95 1.09 -0.02 -4.93
C GLY A 95 0.09 0.93 -5.57
N ASP A 96 -0.81 0.46 -6.44
CA ASP A 96 -1.85 1.31 -7.03
C ASP A 96 -2.86 1.77 -5.98
N VAL A 97 -3.41 2.97 -6.19
CA VAL A 97 -4.46 3.57 -5.38
C VAL A 97 -5.78 3.49 -6.16
N LEU A 98 -6.83 3.01 -5.50
CA LEU A 98 -8.09 2.65 -6.12
C LEU A 98 -9.26 2.70 -5.13
N ARG A 99 -10.46 2.48 -5.66
CA ARG A 99 -11.72 2.30 -4.93
C ARG A 99 -12.23 0.88 -5.12
N PHE A 100 -12.82 0.34 -4.07
CA PHE A 100 -13.61 -0.89 -4.09
C PHE A 100 -15.07 -0.51 -4.27
N PHE A 101 -15.66 -0.80 -5.42
CA PHE A 101 -17.08 -0.60 -5.69
C PHE A 101 -17.87 -1.86 -5.34
N HIS A 102 -19.08 -1.69 -4.80
CA HIS A 102 -20.02 -2.75 -4.47
C HIS A 102 -21.38 -2.37 -5.04
N GLY A 103 -22.06 -3.31 -5.73
CA GLY A 103 -23.38 -3.07 -6.33
C GLY A 103 -23.43 -2.03 -7.47
N GLY A 104 -22.29 -1.40 -7.80
CA GLY A 104 -22.17 -0.37 -8.84
C GLY A 104 -22.43 1.07 -8.35
N ASP A 105 -23.07 1.25 -7.20
CA ASP A 105 -23.49 2.55 -6.66
C ASP A 105 -22.97 2.85 -5.25
N GLU A 106 -22.26 1.90 -4.62
CA GLU A 106 -21.62 2.04 -3.33
C GLU A 106 -20.11 1.76 -3.42
N CYS A 107 -19.34 2.30 -2.48
CA CYS A 107 -17.91 1.98 -2.37
C CYS A 107 -17.46 1.78 -0.92
N LEU A 108 -16.41 0.97 -0.75
CA LEU A 108 -15.78 0.75 0.55
C LEU A 108 -15.09 2.04 1.02
N THR A 109 -15.43 2.49 2.22
CA THR A 109 -14.95 3.76 2.79
C THR A 109 -14.94 3.69 4.31
N ILE A 110 -14.44 4.74 4.96
CA ILE A 110 -14.72 5.04 6.37
C ILE A 110 -15.83 6.09 6.51
N PRO A 111 -16.59 6.12 7.62
CA PRO A 111 -17.54 7.19 7.91
C PRO A 111 -16.88 8.57 7.94
N SER A 112 -17.63 9.65 7.69
CA SER A 112 -17.14 11.02 7.84
C SER A 112 -16.79 11.37 9.29
N THR A 113 -17.44 10.71 10.25
CA THR A 113 -17.20 10.78 11.69
C THR A 113 -16.17 9.75 12.18
N TRP A 114 -15.43 9.11 11.26
CA TRP A 114 -14.45 8.10 11.64
C TRP A 114 -13.45 8.67 12.64
N GLY A 115 -13.16 7.87 13.65
CA GLY A 115 -12.31 8.24 14.76
C GLY A 115 -11.64 7.02 15.37
N ARG A 116 -10.86 7.27 16.42
CA ARG A 116 -10.03 6.24 17.08
C ARG A 116 -10.72 5.63 18.29
N GLU A 117 -11.84 6.20 18.69
CA GLU A 117 -12.62 5.75 19.84
C GLU A 117 -13.35 4.46 19.49
N ALA A 118 -13.70 3.69 20.52
CA ALA A 118 -14.46 2.46 20.37
C ALA A 118 -15.76 2.74 19.59
N GLY A 119 -16.08 1.88 18.62
CA GLY A 119 -17.25 2.03 17.75
C GLY A 119 -17.09 3.02 16.58
N GLN A 120 -16.02 3.83 16.53
CA GLN A 120 -15.77 4.76 15.41
C GLN A 120 -14.74 4.22 14.41
N ASN A 121 -13.90 3.26 14.81
CA ASN A 121 -12.91 2.62 13.94
C ASN A 121 -13.53 1.52 13.06
N ILE A 122 -14.54 1.91 12.28
CA ILE A 122 -15.31 1.01 11.42
C ILE A 122 -15.10 1.32 9.94
N VAL A 123 -15.41 0.33 9.11
CA VAL A 123 -15.41 0.43 7.64
C VAL A 123 -16.85 0.20 7.18
N VAL A 124 -17.28 0.94 6.15
CA VAL A 124 -18.66 0.93 5.66
C VAL A 124 -18.68 0.88 4.13
N TYR A 125 -19.82 0.46 3.57
CA TYR A 125 -20.17 0.75 2.19
C TYR A 125 -21.07 1.97 2.17
N GLU A 126 -20.73 2.95 1.34
CA GLU A 126 -21.50 4.18 1.20
C GLU A 126 -21.50 4.62 -0.26
N GLY A 127 -22.68 5.04 -0.73
CA GLY A 127 -22.89 5.58 -2.07
C GLY A 127 -22.86 7.09 -2.14
N GLY A 128 -23.09 7.63 -3.34
CA GLY A 128 -23.17 9.07 -3.59
C GLY A 128 -21.81 9.77 -3.62
N SER A 129 -21.69 10.94 -2.99
CA SER A 129 -20.53 11.82 -3.15
C SER A 129 -19.21 11.24 -2.63
N VAL A 130 -19.25 10.22 -1.77
CA VAL A 130 -18.05 9.55 -1.26
C VAL A 130 -17.24 8.83 -2.35
N MET A 131 -17.90 8.45 -3.44
CA MET A 131 -17.26 7.82 -4.60
C MET A 131 -16.26 8.75 -5.31
N SER A 132 -16.26 10.04 -5.00
CA SER A 132 -15.29 11.04 -5.46
C SER A 132 -14.53 11.72 -4.31
N GLN A 133 -14.55 11.15 -3.10
CA GLN A 133 -13.85 11.69 -1.93
C GLN A 133 -12.59 10.89 -1.60
N ALA A 134 -11.65 11.52 -0.88
CA ALA A 134 -10.40 10.88 -0.51
C ALA A 134 -10.56 9.73 0.52
N ARG A 135 -11.67 9.67 1.26
CA ARG A 135 -11.96 8.63 2.26
C ARG A 135 -12.36 7.27 1.67
N SER A 136 -12.62 7.21 0.37
CA SER A 136 -12.83 5.94 -0.35
C SER A 136 -11.55 5.42 -1.03
N LEU A 137 -10.40 6.08 -0.82
CA LEU A 137 -9.15 5.70 -1.47
C LEU A 137 -8.35 4.70 -0.62
N TRP A 138 -7.98 3.61 -1.28
CA TRP A 138 -7.21 2.52 -0.72
C TRP A 138 -6.01 2.18 -1.60
N ARG A 139 -4.92 1.74 -0.99
CA ARG A 139 -3.73 1.23 -1.70
C ARG A 139 -3.60 -0.27 -1.48
N LEU A 140 -3.41 -1.02 -2.55
CA LEU A 140 -3.07 -2.43 -2.46
C LEU A 140 -1.55 -2.58 -2.33
N GLU A 141 -1.06 -3.25 -1.31
CA GLU A 141 0.38 -3.50 -1.10
C GLU A 141 0.62 -5.00 -1.01
N LEU A 142 1.26 -5.60 -2.02
CA LEU A 142 1.60 -7.03 -1.99
C LEU A 142 2.48 -7.32 -0.76
N ALA A 143 2.13 -8.35 0.01
CA ALA A 143 2.79 -8.71 1.27
C ALA A 143 4.05 -9.53 1.01
N ARG A 144 5.03 -8.92 0.36
CA ARG A 144 6.35 -9.48 0.02
C ARG A 144 7.40 -8.37 -0.03
N THR A 145 8.68 -8.72 -0.19
CA THR A 145 9.79 -7.75 -0.24
C THR A 145 10.17 -7.35 -1.66
N LYS A 146 10.25 -8.32 -2.57
CA LYS A 146 10.56 -8.11 -3.99
C LYS A 146 9.30 -8.00 -4.84
N TRP A 147 9.40 -7.32 -5.97
CA TRP A 147 8.32 -7.20 -6.97
C TRP A 147 7.00 -6.65 -6.40
N THR A 148 7.04 -5.85 -5.33
CA THR A 148 5.83 -5.35 -4.65
C THR A 148 4.97 -4.44 -5.52
N GLY A 149 5.51 -3.93 -6.62
CA GLY A 149 4.82 -3.18 -7.67
C GLY A 149 4.38 -4.01 -8.88
N GLY A 150 4.43 -5.35 -8.79
CA GLY A 150 3.96 -6.30 -9.81
C GLY A 150 2.43 -6.37 -9.93
N PHE A 151 1.92 -7.29 -10.73
CA PHE A 151 0.48 -7.50 -10.90
C PHE A 151 -0.17 -8.00 -9.61
N ILE A 152 -1.41 -7.57 -9.37
CA ILE A 152 -2.28 -8.22 -8.38
C ILE A 152 -2.83 -9.50 -9.02
N ASN A 153 -2.76 -10.60 -8.29
CA ASN A 153 -3.17 -11.93 -8.74
C ASN A 153 -4.07 -12.61 -7.69
N TRP A 154 -4.81 -13.64 -8.08
CA TRP A 154 -5.60 -14.47 -7.16
C TRP A 154 -4.70 -15.12 -6.12
N TYR A 155 -5.20 -15.28 -4.89
CA TYR A 155 -4.50 -15.89 -3.75
C TYR A 155 -3.23 -15.16 -3.28
N HIS A 156 -2.74 -14.16 -4.00
CA HIS A 156 -1.55 -13.41 -3.59
C HIS A 156 -1.86 -12.60 -2.32
N PRO A 157 -1.10 -12.81 -1.22
CA PRO A 157 -1.32 -12.07 0.00
C PRO A 157 -1.00 -10.58 -0.20
N MET A 158 -1.91 -9.70 0.21
CA MET A 158 -1.76 -8.25 0.12
C MET A 158 -2.37 -7.55 1.33
N ARG A 159 -1.80 -6.39 1.66
CA ARG A 159 -2.35 -5.48 2.66
C ARG A 159 -3.12 -4.37 1.97
N ILE A 160 -4.24 -3.97 2.56
CA ILE A 160 -5.09 -2.92 2.03
C ILE A 160 -4.95 -1.70 2.92
N ARG A 161 -4.35 -0.62 2.40
CA ARG A 161 -4.02 0.58 3.19
C ARG A 161 -4.96 1.73 2.87
N HIS A 162 -5.62 2.27 3.88
CA HIS A 162 -6.42 3.48 3.74
C HIS A 162 -5.52 4.72 3.58
N ILE A 163 -5.72 5.52 2.54
CA ILE A 163 -4.76 6.59 2.19
C ILE A 163 -4.72 7.71 3.23
N THR A 164 -5.88 8.26 3.60
CA THR A 164 -5.94 9.47 4.42
C THR A 164 -5.64 9.20 5.90
N THR A 165 -6.02 8.03 6.42
CA THR A 165 -5.67 7.64 7.81
C THR A 165 -4.29 6.99 7.90
N GLY A 166 -3.77 6.46 6.79
CA GLY A 166 -2.49 5.75 6.73
C GLY A 166 -2.47 4.37 7.39
N ARG A 167 -3.62 3.88 7.84
CA ARG A 167 -3.84 2.61 8.53
C ARG A 167 -4.13 1.47 7.55
N TYR A 168 -3.95 0.23 7.99
CA TYR A 168 -4.25 -0.97 7.23
C TYR A 168 -5.60 -1.54 7.64
N LEU A 169 -6.37 -2.03 6.67
CA LEU A 169 -7.47 -2.94 6.94
C LEU A 169 -6.91 -4.18 7.64
N GLY A 170 -7.57 -4.64 8.69
CA GLY A 170 -7.13 -5.79 9.45
C GLY A 170 -8.22 -6.37 10.32
N VAL A 171 -7.84 -7.42 11.01
CA VAL A 171 -8.70 -8.24 11.87
C VAL A 171 -8.17 -8.16 13.28
N ASN A 172 -9.05 -7.83 14.24
CA ASN A 172 -8.70 -7.86 15.65
C ASN A 172 -8.90 -9.25 16.26
N GLU A 173 -8.59 -9.40 17.55
CA GLU A 173 -8.73 -10.67 18.28
C GLU A 173 -10.18 -11.19 18.35
N ASN A 174 -11.17 -10.34 18.14
CA ASN A 174 -12.59 -10.68 18.13
C ASN A 174 -13.12 -10.99 16.72
N ASN A 175 -12.22 -11.17 15.73
CA ASN A 175 -12.58 -11.34 14.31
C ASN A 175 -13.33 -10.15 13.67
N GLU A 176 -13.24 -8.96 14.26
CA GLU A 176 -13.88 -7.77 13.74
C GLU A 176 -12.97 -7.05 12.74
N LEU A 177 -13.58 -6.50 11.70
CA LEU A 177 -12.91 -5.69 10.69
C LEU A 177 -12.59 -4.29 11.24
N VAL A 178 -11.30 -3.94 11.29
CA VAL A 178 -10.82 -2.67 11.88
C VAL A 178 -9.71 -2.04 11.04
N LEU A 179 -9.39 -0.76 11.31
CA LEU A 179 -8.17 -0.13 10.80
C LEU A 179 -7.04 -0.12 11.84
N VAL A 180 -5.96 -0.83 11.53
CA VAL A 180 -4.78 -1.04 12.37
C VAL A 180 -3.66 -0.06 12.00
N LYS A 181 -2.93 0.47 12.99
CA LYS A 181 -1.78 1.34 12.71
C LYS A 181 -0.64 0.56 12.05
N LYS A 182 0.25 1.27 11.35
CA LYS A 182 1.38 0.65 10.65
C LYS A 182 2.29 -0.14 11.62
N GLU A 183 2.46 0.37 12.83
CA GLU A 183 3.34 -0.20 13.85
C GLU A 183 2.75 -1.47 14.50
N GLU A 184 1.42 -1.62 14.45
CA GLU A 184 0.63 -2.72 15.02
C GLU A 184 0.18 -3.73 13.94
N ALA A 185 0.40 -3.42 12.66
CA ALA A 185 -0.10 -4.17 11.51
C ALA A 185 0.78 -5.38 11.18
N SER A 186 0.59 -6.46 11.94
CA SER A 186 1.22 -7.77 11.66
C SER A 186 0.76 -8.34 10.32
N ILE A 187 1.55 -9.22 9.71
CA ILE A 187 1.16 -9.92 8.47
C ILE A 187 -0.10 -10.75 8.73
N ALA A 188 -0.14 -11.55 9.80
CA ALA A 188 -1.27 -12.43 10.11
C ALA A 188 -2.61 -11.68 10.26
N SER A 189 -2.60 -10.47 10.82
CA SER A 189 -3.83 -9.71 11.07
C SER A 189 -4.24 -8.74 9.96
N THR A 190 -3.39 -8.49 8.95
CA THR A 190 -3.65 -7.42 7.95
C THR A 190 -3.53 -7.87 6.51
N THR A 191 -3.41 -9.17 6.27
CA THR A 191 -3.22 -9.71 4.92
C THR A 191 -4.50 -10.36 4.41
N PHE A 192 -4.89 -9.93 3.22
CA PHE A 192 -6.05 -10.40 2.49
C PHE A 192 -5.60 -10.94 1.13
N CYS A 193 -6.42 -11.75 0.51
CA CYS A 193 -6.23 -12.19 -0.86
C CYS A 193 -7.51 -12.02 -1.68
N LEU A 194 -7.35 -11.97 -3.00
CA LEU A 194 -8.47 -11.99 -3.93
C LEU A 194 -8.83 -13.41 -4.31
N ARG A 195 -10.13 -13.65 -4.43
CA ARG A 195 -10.75 -14.92 -4.80
C ARG A 195 -11.76 -14.69 -5.92
N GLN A 196 -11.94 -15.72 -6.76
CA GLN A 196 -12.95 -15.73 -7.82
C GLN A 196 -14.30 -16.20 -7.30
N GLU A 197 -14.26 -17.15 -6.36
CA GLU A 197 -15.44 -17.76 -5.77
C GLU A 197 -15.22 -18.04 -4.29
N LYS A 198 -16.32 -18.33 -3.58
CA LYS A 198 -16.31 -18.67 -2.16
C LYS A 198 -16.28 -20.18 -2.00
N ASP A 199 -15.08 -20.71 -1.97
CA ASP A 199 -14.80 -22.12 -1.81
C ASP A 199 -13.86 -22.34 -0.60
N ASP A 200 -13.70 -23.60 -0.20
CA ASP A 200 -12.87 -24.01 0.94
C ASP A 200 -11.39 -24.26 0.57
N GLU A 201 -10.98 -24.00 -0.67
CA GLU A 201 -9.61 -24.18 -1.12
C GLU A 201 -8.68 -23.21 -0.39
N LYS A 202 -7.72 -23.79 0.32
CA LYS A 202 -6.60 -23.08 0.93
C LYS A 202 -5.38 -23.25 0.04
N LYS A 203 -5.14 -22.26 -0.83
CA LYS A 203 -3.93 -22.22 -1.65
C LYS A 203 -2.82 -21.49 -0.91
N VAL A 204 -1.83 -22.25 -0.44
CA VAL A 204 -0.59 -21.70 0.09
C VAL A 204 0.39 -21.56 -1.07
N LEU A 205 0.77 -20.32 -1.39
CA LEU A 205 1.75 -20.03 -2.43
C LEU A 205 3.16 -20.20 -1.88
N GLU A 206 4.05 -20.81 -2.66
CA GLU A 206 5.46 -20.90 -2.30
C GLU A 206 6.18 -19.58 -2.62
N ASP A 207 7.34 -19.35 -1.98
CA ASP A 207 8.14 -18.13 -2.23
C ASP A 207 8.47 -17.93 -3.71
N LYS A 208 8.71 -19.02 -4.46
CA LYS A 208 8.99 -18.95 -5.91
C LYS A 208 7.79 -18.42 -6.71
N ASP A 209 6.57 -18.67 -6.26
CA ASP A 209 5.33 -18.21 -6.89
C ASP A 209 5.06 -16.73 -6.52
N LEU A 210 5.60 -16.29 -5.38
CA LEU A 210 5.48 -14.93 -4.89
C LEU A 210 6.63 -14.02 -5.35
N GLU A 211 7.81 -14.52 -5.68
CA GLU A 211 8.96 -13.70 -6.12
C GLU A 211 8.96 -13.39 -7.63
N VAL A 212 7.78 -13.22 -8.22
CA VAL A 212 7.61 -12.88 -9.64
C VAL A 212 6.79 -11.62 -9.84
N ILE A 213 6.91 -10.99 -11.01
CA ILE A 213 6.08 -9.85 -11.39
C ILE A 213 4.57 -10.19 -11.44
N GLY A 214 4.22 -11.46 -11.65
CA GLY A 214 2.84 -11.91 -11.80
C GLY A 214 2.32 -11.80 -13.24
N VAL A 215 1.02 -12.01 -13.43
CA VAL A 215 0.36 -11.95 -14.75
C VAL A 215 -0.83 -10.97 -14.75
N PRO A 216 -1.09 -10.27 -15.86
CA PRO A 216 -2.17 -9.28 -15.96
C PRO A 216 -3.54 -9.96 -16.03
N ILE A 217 -4.15 -10.23 -14.86
CA ILE A 217 -5.45 -10.93 -14.78
C ILE A 217 -6.56 -10.14 -14.09
N ILE A 218 -6.21 -9.21 -13.20
CA ILE A 218 -7.20 -8.33 -12.55
C ILE A 218 -7.26 -7.02 -13.33
N LYS A 219 -8.38 -6.78 -14.01
CA LYS A 219 -8.62 -5.60 -14.85
C LYS A 219 -9.62 -4.66 -14.18
N TYR A 220 -9.30 -3.36 -14.16
CA TYR A 220 -10.20 -2.33 -13.64
C TYR A 220 -11.55 -2.36 -14.40
N GLY A 221 -12.67 -2.36 -13.67
CA GLY A 221 -14.03 -2.35 -14.21
C GLY A 221 -14.54 -3.64 -14.87
N ASP A 222 -13.65 -4.60 -15.17
CA ASP A 222 -14.01 -5.83 -15.90
C ASP A 222 -13.88 -7.08 -15.02
N THR A 223 -13.00 -7.05 -14.01
CA THR A 223 -12.79 -8.18 -13.11
C THR A 223 -13.47 -7.92 -11.78
N THR A 224 -14.48 -8.72 -11.51
CA THR A 224 -15.13 -8.80 -10.20
C THR A 224 -14.32 -9.71 -9.27
N VAL A 225 -14.16 -9.29 -8.02
CA VAL A 225 -13.33 -9.97 -7.03
C VAL A 225 -14.09 -10.17 -5.72
N ILE A 226 -13.72 -11.18 -4.96
CA ILE A 226 -14.13 -11.35 -3.57
C ILE A 226 -12.87 -11.29 -2.70
N VAL A 227 -12.97 -10.67 -1.52
CA VAL A 227 -11.83 -10.46 -0.63
C VAL A 227 -11.94 -11.41 0.57
N GLN A 228 -10.88 -12.16 0.83
CA GLN A 228 -10.79 -13.09 1.97
C GLN A 228 -9.59 -12.73 2.84
N HIS A 229 -9.76 -12.76 4.16
CA HIS A 229 -8.65 -12.64 5.09
C HIS A 229 -7.82 -13.93 5.08
N CYS A 230 -6.49 -13.81 4.91
CA CYS A 230 -5.64 -14.99 4.67
C CYS A 230 -5.57 -15.94 5.86
N GLU A 231 -5.43 -15.42 7.08
CA GLU A 231 -5.23 -16.25 8.28
C GLU A 231 -6.54 -16.87 8.77
N SER A 232 -7.56 -16.04 9.00
CA SER A 232 -8.85 -16.50 9.53
C SER A 232 -9.78 -17.11 8.48
N SER A 233 -9.46 -16.98 7.18
CA SER A 233 -10.30 -17.42 6.06
C SER A 233 -11.68 -16.73 5.98
N LEU A 234 -11.93 -15.68 6.78
CA LEU A 234 -13.20 -14.95 6.77
C LEU A 234 -13.33 -14.07 5.52
N TRP A 235 -14.54 -13.99 5.00
CA TRP A 235 -14.89 -13.18 3.82
C TRP A 235 -15.24 -11.76 4.22
N LEU A 236 -14.73 -10.78 3.47
CA LEU A 236 -15.20 -9.40 3.54
C LEU A 236 -16.64 -9.36 3.06
N SER A 237 -17.55 -8.96 3.94
CA SER A 237 -18.97 -8.86 3.68
C SER A 237 -19.55 -7.62 4.38
N TYR A 238 -20.86 -7.55 4.54
CA TYR A 238 -21.52 -6.41 5.18
C TYR A 238 -22.73 -6.81 6.03
N LYS A 239 -22.98 -6.00 7.07
CA LYS A 239 -24.22 -6.00 7.84
C LYS A 239 -25.01 -4.73 7.52
N SER A 240 -26.26 -4.91 7.09
CA SER A 240 -27.18 -3.80 6.87
C SER A 240 -27.96 -3.46 8.13
N TYR A 241 -28.22 -2.18 8.34
CA TYR A 241 -29.13 -1.68 9.37
C TYR A 241 -29.90 -0.46 8.87
N GLU A 242 -31.14 -0.31 9.32
CA GLU A 242 -32.00 0.80 8.93
C GLU A 242 -31.90 1.93 9.95
N THR A 243 -31.53 3.13 9.49
CA THR A 243 -31.40 4.33 10.33
C THR A 243 -32.30 5.44 9.83
N LYS A 244 -32.99 6.15 10.72
CA LYS A 244 -33.77 7.35 10.35
C LYS A 244 -32.88 8.59 10.32
N LYS A 245 -32.68 9.18 9.14
CA LYS A 245 -31.97 10.45 8.95
C LYS A 245 -32.95 11.61 8.81
N LYS A 246 -32.72 12.68 9.58
CA LYS A 246 -33.55 13.90 9.54
C LYS A 246 -33.52 14.50 8.12
N GLY A 247 -34.70 14.69 7.53
CA GLY A 247 -34.86 15.26 6.18
C GLY A 247 -34.69 14.29 5.02
N VAL A 248 -34.28 13.03 5.27
CA VAL A 248 -34.10 12.01 4.22
C VAL A 248 -35.03 10.80 4.44
N GLY A 249 -35.42 10.52 5.68
CA GLY A 249 -36.28 9.39 6.02
C GLY A 249 -35.47 8.18 6.48
N LYS A 250 -35.98 6.97 6.23
CA LYS A 250 -35.29 5.71 6.53
C LYS A 250 -34.22 5.47 5.46
N VAL A 251 -33.00 5.23 5.90
CA VAL A 251 -31.84 4.99 5.05
C VAL A 251 -31.19 3.69 5.49
N GLU A 252 -30.89 2.82 4.53
CA GLU A 252 -30.07 1.64 4.79
C GLU A 252 -28.60 2.05 4.89
N GLU A 253 -27.92 1.56 5.91
CA GLU A 253 -26.48 1.69 6.06
C GLU A 253 -25.84 0.31 6.13
N LYS A 254 -24.69 0.16 5.47
CA LYS A 254 -23.95 -1.10 5.40
C LYS A 254 -22.61 -0.95 6.10
N GLN A 255 -22.43 -1.63 7.21
CA GLN A 255 -21.13 -1.77 7.85
C GLN A 255 -20.38 -2.96 7.25
N ALA A 256 -19.16 -2.74 6.78
CA ALA A 256 -18.30 -3.83 6.32
C ALA A 256 -17.82 -4.67 7.52
N ILE A 257 -17.89 -5.98 7.38
CA ILE A 257 -17.55 -6.97 8.41
C ILE A 257 -16.78 -8.13 7.80
N LEU A 258 -16.29 -9.02 8.66
CA LEU A 258 -15.79 -10.32 8.26
C LEU A 258 -16.80 -11.41 8.68
N HIS A 259 -17.05 -12.36 7.78
CA HIS A 259 -18.05 -13.41 7.99
C HIS A 259 -17.57 -14.75 7.42
N GLU A 260 -17.98 -15.87 8.04
CA GLU A 260 -17.57 -17.22 7.63
C GLU A 260 -18.09 -17.61 6.24
N GLU A 261 -19.32 -17.20 5.92
CA GLU A 261 -19.95 -17.47 4.61
C GLU A 261 -19.98 -16.24 3.68
N GLY A 262 -19.98 -15.04 4.28
CA GLY A 262 -20.42 -13.79 3.64
C GLY A 262 -21.79 -13.90 2.93
N LYS A 263 -22.03 -13.03 1.94
CA LYS A 263 -23.25 -12.98 1.10
C LYS A 263 -22.95 -13.22 -0.38
N MET A 264 -23.98 -13.53 -1.17
CA MET A 264 -23.83 -13.80 -2.61
C MET A 264 -23.43 -12.56 -3.42
N ASP A 265 -23.75 -11.37 -2.92
CA ASP A 265 -23.51 -10.08 -3.55
C ASP A 265 -22.22 -9.38 -3.07
N ASP A 266 -21.36 -10.05 -2.28
CA ASP A 266 -20.09 -9.49 -1.76
C ASP A 266 -19.05 -9.14 -2.84
N CYS A 267 -19.38 -9.36 -4.11
CA CYS A 267 -18.57 -9.03 -5.26
C CYS A 267 -18.17 -7.54 -5.28
N LEU A 268 -16.89 -7.29 -5.57
CA LEU A 268 -16.31 -5.96 -5.67
C LEU A 268 -15.66 -5.72 -7.02
N ASP A 269 -15.78 -4.50 -7.52
CA ASP A 269 -15.07 -4.04 -8.72
C ASP A 269 -14.05 -2.97 -8.35
N PHE A 270 -12.94 -2.92 -9.07
CA PHE A 270 -11.92 -1.90 -8.87
C PHE A 270 -12.06 -0.74 -9.85
N SER A 271 -11.94 0.47 -9.30
CA SER A 271 -11.81 1.70 -10.08
C SER A 271 -10.55 2.45 -9.68
N ARG A 272 -9.72 2.78 -10.66
CA ARG A 272 -8.42 3.41 -10.45
C ARG A 272 -8.59 4.87 -10.03
N SER A 273 -7.84 5.32 -9.03
CA SER A 273 -7.78 6.75 -8.69
C SER A 273 -6.93 7.52 -9.69
N GLN A 274 -7.22 8.81 -9.87
CA GLN A 274 -6.32 9.70 -10.60
C GLN A 274 -5.02 9.94 -9.81
N GLU A 275 -3.92 10.20 -10.51
CA GLU A 275 -2.62 10.40 -9.86
C GLU A 275 -2.64 11.60 -8.89
N GLU A 276 -3.21 12.73 -9.34
CA GLU A 276 -3.32 13.95 -8.53
C GLU A 276 -4.23 13.78 -7.31
N GLU A 277 -5.29 12.98 -7.46
CA GLU A 277 -6.18 12.63 -6.35
C GLU A 277 -5.42 11.82 -5.28
N SER A 278 -4.66 10.80 -5.71
CA SER A 278 -3.82 9.97 -4.83
C SER A 278 -2.70 10.77 -4.15
N LYS A 279 -2.09 11.73 -4.86
CA LYS A 279 -1.11 12.67 -4.28
C LYS A 279 -1.76 13.56 -3.22
N THR A 280 -2.90 14.17 -3.54
CA THR A 280 -3.63 15.07 -2.63
C THR A 280 -4.09 14.34 -1.36
N ALA A 281 -4.61 13.12 -1.48
CA ALA A 281 -5.01 12.32 -0.33
C ALA A 281 -3.84 11.99 0.61
N ARG A 282 -2.63 11.80 0.08
CA ARG A 282 -1.41 11.65 0.89
C ARG A 282 -1.00 12.95 1.59
N VAL A 283 -1.23 14.11 0.97
CA VAL A 283 -1.03 15.43 1.59
C VAL A 283 -1.97 15.60 2.77
N ILE A 284 -3.27 15.29 2.61
CA ILE A 284 -4.26 15.32 3.71
C ILE A 284 -3.74 14.54 4.93
N ARG A 285 -3.26 13.30 4.74
CA ARG A 285 -2.68 12.50 5.82
C ARG A 285 -1.52 13.19 6.52
N LYS A 286 -0.55 13.70 5.74
CA LYS A 286 0.66 14.35 6.28
C LYS A 286 0.28 15.60 7.08
N CYS A 287 -0.59 16.45 6.54
CA CYS A 287 -1.09 17.64 7.20
C CYS A 287 -1.83 17.29 8.50
N SER A 288 -2.78 16.35 8.47
CA SER A 288 -3.50 15.94 9.68
C SER A 288 -2.57 15.39 10.76
N SER A 289 -1.57 14.58 10.39
CA SER A 289 -0.58 14.05 11.33
C SER A 289 0.26 15.16 11.96
N LEU A 290 0.78 16.09 11.14
CA LEU A 290 1.61 17.20 11.60
C LEU A 290 0.83 18.15 12.52
N PHE A 291 -0.39 18.54 12.12
CA PHE A 291 -1.24 19.41 12.94
C PHE A 291 -1.67 18.73 14.25
N THR A 292 -2.01 17.45 14.22
CA THR A 292 -2.36 16.71 15.46
C THR A 292 -1.18 16.66 16.41
N GLN A 293 0.05 16.51 15.91
CA GLN A 293 1.26 16.54 16.73
C GLN A 293 1.57 17.94 17.25
N PHE A 294 1.32 18.98 16.45
CA PHE A 294 1.55 20.37 16.84
C PHE A 294 0.55 20.89 17.89
N ILE A 295 -0.70 20.44 17.83
CA ILE A 295 -1.76 20.84 18.76
C ILE A 295 -1.58 20.17 20.15
N LYS A 296 -0.90 19.02 20.20
CA LYS A 296 -0.60 18.30 21.43
C LYS A 296 0.61 18.88 22.14
#